data_AF-A0A8S0ILF7-F1
#
_entry.id   AF-A0A8S0ILF7-F1
#
_cell.length_a   1.000
_cell.length_b   1.000
_cell.length_c   1.000
_cell.angle_alpha   90.00
_cell.angle_beta   90.00
_cell.angle_gamma   90.00
#
_symmetry.space_group_name_H-M   'P 1'
#
loop_
_entity.id
_entity.type
_entity.pdbx_description
1 polymer ?
#
loop_
_entity_poly.entity_id
_entity_poly.type
_entity_poly.pdbx_seq_one_letter_code
_entity_poly.pdbx_strand_id
1 'polypeptide(L)'
;MGDQPLDRQTSRLSLREQLGSRLQSFRASRGKERRRSQDDAVSATPKGPEVMSPRSRAALARSKQEALDALPADYYQPDYDPVAGELAMLPRMFTESDLEAVVEERSGVLETVSERLSQHVLSNYSKFVAGVTEVASVERDLQEAYKTAKTSRSELANALAEVRANMVITRKQKQKQGLERMLGTLQQLREAAHLHDALRHGTPLLTC
;
A
#
# COMPACT_ATOMS: atom_id res chain seq x y z
N MET A 1 -56.09 32.69 19.37
CA MET A 1 -55.46 32.99 20.68
C MET A 1 -54.81 31.70 21.15
N GLY A 2 -53.51 31.46 21.11
CA GLY A 2 -52.34 32.25 20.74
C GLY A 2 -51.15 31.30 20.65
N ASP A 3 -50.08 31.80 20.03
CA ASP A 3 -48.82 31.15 19.70
C ASP A 3 -48.07 30.51 20.88
N GLN A 4 -47.22 29.50 20.57
CA GLN A 4 -45.79 29.46 20.92
C GLN A 4 -45.11 28.13 20.54
N PRO A 5 -44.13 28.15 19.62
CA PRO A 5 -43.05 27.18 19.68
C PRO A 5 -41.68 27.87 19.43
N LEU A 6 -41.00 28.33 20.49
CA LEU A 6 -39.65 28.91 20.36
C LEU A 6 -38.58 28.34 21.32
N ASP A 7 -38.93 27.56 22.34
CA ASP A 7 -37.95 27.19 23.39
C ASP A 7 -37.07 25.96 23.11
N ARG A 8 -37.31 25.19 22.04
CA ARG A 8 -36.51 23.98 21.77
C ARG A 8 -35.23 24.21 20.95
N GLN A 9 -35.09 25.38 20.31
CA GLN A 9 -33.91 25.67 19.49
C GLN A 9 -32.75 26.27 20.31
N THR A 10 -33.03 27.03 21.37
CA THR A 10 -32.00 27.69 22.19
C THR A 10 -31.19 26.71 23.03
N SER A 11 -31.80 25.64 23.55
CA SER A 11 -31.10 24.60 24.33
C SER A 11 -30.10 23.78 23.50
N ARG A 12 -30.31 23.66 22.18
CA ARG A 12 -29.40 22.92 21.28
C ARG A 12 -28.18 23.73 20.87
N LEU A 13 -28.28 25.06 20.83
CA LEU A 13 -27.15 25.93 20.54
C LEU A 13 -26.19 26.02 21.74
N SER A 14 -26.72 26.09 22.97
CA SER A 14 -25.93 26.10 24.21
C SER A 14 -25.06 24.85 24.39
N LEU A 15 -25.59 23.66 24.06
CA LEU A 15 -24.83 22.41 24.21
C LEU A 15 -23.66 22.31 23.22
N ARG A 16 -23.81 22.88 22.03
CA ARG A 16 -22.77 22.87 20.98
C ARG A 16 -21.64 23.85 21.30
N GLU A 17 -21.94 24.99 21.93
CA GLU A 17 -20.94 25.93 22.43
C GLU A 17 -20.17 25.41 23.65
N GLN A 18 -20.85 24.69 24.55
CA GLN A 18 -20.18 24.03 25.69
C GLN A 18 -19.22 22.91 25.27
N LEU A 19 -19.53 22.17 24.21
CA LEU A 19 -18.63 21.14 23.68
C LEU A 19 -17.46 21.74 22.89
N GLY A 20 -17.67 22.85 22.17
CA GLY A 20 -16.61 23.57 21.47
C GLY A 20 -15.56 24.17 22.41
N SER A 21 -16.00 24.80 23.51
CA SER A 21 -15.12 25.38 24.53
C SER A 21 -14.31 24.33 25.31
N ARG A 22 -14.92 23.17 25.63
CA ARG A 22 -14.22 22.04 26.26
C ARG A 22 -13.14 21.43 25.38
N LEU A 23 -13.36 21.32 24.07
CA LEU A 23 -12.32 20.78 23.16
C LEU A 23 -11.14 21.74 22.97
N GLN A 24 -11.38 23.06 23.05
CA GLN A 24 -10.31 24.06 22.95
C GLN A 24 -9.42 24.08 24.20
N SER A 25 -9.99 23.95 25.42
CA SER A 25 -9.19 23.90 26.64
C SER A 25 -8.35 22.61 26.76
N PHE A 26 -8.85 21.47 26.28
CA PHE A 26 -8.07 20.23 26.19
C PHE A 26 -6.90 20.32 25.21
N ARG A 27 -7.07 21.04 24.09
CA ARG A 27 -5.99 21.24 23.10
C ARG A 27 -4.90 22.19 23.61
N ALA A 28 -5.26 23.20 24.40
CA ALA A 28 -4.33 24.15 25.00
C ALA A 28 -3.46 23.52 26.12
N SER A 29 -4.01 22.62 26.94
CA SER A 29 -3.23 21.93 27.99
C SER A 29 -2.19 20.96 27.43
N ARG A 30 -2.52 20.19 26.38
CA ARG A 30 -1.54 19.25 25.77
C ARG A 30 -0.36 19.95 25.08
N GLY A 31 -0.53 21.19 24.63
CA GLY A 31 0.56 21.97 24.02
C GLY A 31 1.58 22.51 25.02
N LYS A 32 1.17 22.72 26.28
CA LYS A 32 2.01 23.36 27.32
C LYS A 32 2.84 22.33 28.10
N GLU A 33 2.30 21.13 28.34
CA GLU A 33 3.03 20.01 28.95
C GLU A 33 4.24 19.58 28.09
N ARG A 34 4.07 19.58 26.76
CA ARG A 34 5.11 19.13 25.82
C ARG A 34 6.33 20.04 25.73
N ARG A 35 6.19 21.34 26.03
CA ARG A 35 7.33 22.27 25.99
C ARG A 35 8.18 22.18 27.25
N ARG A 36 7.58 21.93 28.41
CA ARG A 36 8.32 21.80 29.67
C ARG A 36 9.19 20.53 29.73
N SER A 37 8.72 19.43 29.14
CA SER A 37 9.52 18.20 29.05
C SER A 37 10.58 18.21 27.95
N GLN A 38 10.61 19.24 27.09
CA GLN A 38 11.58 19.32 25.99
C GLN A 38 12.81 20.14 26.35
N ASP A 39 12.69 21.07 27.29
CA ASP A 39 13.81 21.91 27.74
C ASP A 39 14.68 21.25 28.83
N ASP A 40 14.14 20.28 29.60
CA ASP A 40 14.89 19.52 30.61
C ASP A 40 15.65 18.30 30.06
N ALA A 41 15.53 18.01 28.75
CA ALA A 41 16.14 16.85 28.10
C ALA A 41 17.38 17.18 27.23
N VAL A 42 17.83 18.44 27.19
CA VAL A 42 18.93 18.89 26.30
C VAL A 42 20.33 18.74 26.93
N SER A 43 20.46 18.31 28.19
CA SER A 43 21.76 18.19 28.87
C SER A 43 22.28 16.76 29.08
N ALA A 44 21.57 15.73 28.60
CA ALA A 44 22.02 14.35 28.67
C ALA A 44 21.98 13.70 27.29
N THR A 45 22.90 14.11 26.40
CA THR A 45 23.25 13.29 25.25
C THR A 45 23.92 12.00 25.78
N PRO A 46 23.31 10.81 25.62
CA PRO A 46 24.08 9.59 25.73
C PRO A 46 25.14 9.65 24.63
N LYS A 47 26.41 9.46 25.00
CA LYS A 47 27.48 9.25 24.02
C LYS A 47 26.99 8.15 23.07
N GLY A 48 26.63 8.53 21.84
CA GLY A 48 26.32 7.57 20.79
C GLY A 48 27.51 6.62 20.60
N PRO A 49 27.30 5.44 20.00
CA PRO A 49 28.40 4.53 19.72
C PRO A 49 29.46 5.30 18.96
N GLU A 50 30.67 5.41 19.51
CA GLU A 50 31.79 6.06 18.84
C GLU A 50 31.83 5.52 17.41
N VAL A 51 31.58 6.40 16.45
CA VAL A 51 31.61 6.04 15.04
C VAL A 51 33.07 5.84 14.69
N MET A 52 33.56 4.62 14.95
CA MET A 52 34.89 4.18 14.54
C MET A 52 35.07 4.51 13.07
N SER A 53 36.18 5.16 12.75
CA SER A 53 36.59 5.46 11.38
C SER A 53 36.48 4.21 10.49
N PRO A 54 36.09 4.33 9.21
CA PRO A 54 36.02 3.19 8.28
C PRO A 54 37.34 2.40 8.23
N ARG A 55 38.48 3.08 8.40
CA ARG A 55 39.81 2.46 8.49
C ARG A 55 39.98 1.59 9.73
N SER A 56 39.51 2.04 10.91
CA SER A 56 39.65 1.27 12.14
C SER A 56 38.68 0.10 12.20
N ARG A 57 37.48 0.21 11.60
CA ARG A 57 36.58 -0.95 11.43
C ARG A 57 37.17 -2.02 10.51
N ALA A 58 37.78 -1.61 9.39
CA ALA A 58 38.42 -2.55 8.47
C ALA A 58 39.63 -3.24 9.12
N ALA A 59 40.42 -2.51 9.91
CA ALA A 59 41.53 -3.09 10.68
C ALA A 59 41.03 -4.10 11.73
N LEU A 60 39.97 -3.76 12.47
CA LEU A 60 39.36 -4.67 13.45
C LEU A 60 38.75 -5.92 12.80
N ALA A 61 38.12 -5.77 11.64
CA ALA A 61 37.58 -6.91 10.89
C ALA A 61 38.67 -7.86 10.40
N ARG A 62 39.84 -7.32 10.01
CA ARG A 62 41.02 -8.11 9.63
C ARG A 62 41.61 -8.84 10.84
N SER A 63 41.80 -8.15 11.96
CA SER A 63 42.32 -8.81 13.18
C SER A 63 41.39 -9.91 13.69
N LYS A 64 40.07 -9.71 13.58
CA LYS A 64 39.06 -10.74 13.89
C LYS A 64 39.11 -11.93 12.92
N GLN A 65 39.42 -11.70 11.65
CA GLN A 65 39.62 -12.77 10.67
C GLN A 65 40.91 -13.54 10.96
N GLU A 66 42.00 -12.84 11.26
CA GLU A 66 43.29 -13.44 11.61
C GLU A 66 43.17 -14.30 12.88
N ALA A 67 42.40 -13.86 13.88
CA ALA A 67 42.12 -14.66 15.08
C ALA A 67 41.31 -15.94 14.80
N LEU A 68 40.43 -15.92 13.79
CA LEU A 68 39.70 -17.11 13.35
C LEU A 68 40.56 -18.04 12.51
N ASP A 69 41.41 -17.49 11.65
CA ASP A 69 42.32 -18.27 10.80
C ASP A 69 43.47 -18.87 11.61
N ALA A 70 43.78 -18.31 12.79
CA ALA A 70 44.74 -18.85 13.75
C ALA A 70 44.21 -20.04 14.57
N LEU A 71 42.91 -20.33 14.52
CA LEU A 71 42.33 -21.46 15.23
C LEU A 71 42.82 -22.79 14.62
N PRO A 72 43.20 -23.79 15.43
CA PRO A 72 43.57 -25.10 14.93
C PRO A 72 42.45 -25.72 14.07
N ALA A 73 42.81 -26.39 12.97
CA ALA A 73 41.84 -26.99 12.05
C ALA A 73 40.92 -28.03 12.73
N ASP A 74 41.37 -28.62 13.83
CA ASP A 74 40.63 -29.61 14.61
C ASP A 74 39.36 -29.01 15.25
N TYR A 75 39.31 -27.70 15.49
CA TYR A 75 38.10 -26.99 15.98
C TYR A 75 36.91 -27.07 15.03
N TYR A 76 37.14 -27.37 13.75
CA TYR A 76 36.08 -27.50 12.75
C TYR A 76 35.57 -28.94 12.62
N GLN A 77 36.15 -29.90 13.34
CA GLN A 77 35.70 -31.29 13.33
C GLN A 77 34.54 -31.49 14.32
N PRO A 78 33.51 -32.27 13.96
CA PRO A 78 32.32 -32.46 14.79
C PRO A 78 32.57 -33.22 16.10
N ASP A 79 33.62 -34.05 16.15
CA ASP A 79 33.93 -34.93 17.29
C ASP A 79 35.11 -34.43 18.14
N TYR A 80 35.62 -33.23 17.87
CA TYR A 80 36.77 -32.68 18.59
C TYR A 80 36.36 -32.13 19.96
N ASP A 81 37.11 -32.49 21.01
CA ASP A 81 36.98 -31.91 22.34
C ASP A 81 37.95 -30.72 22.48
N PRO A 82 37.45 -29.47 22.39
CA PRO A 82 38.30 -28.28 22.45
C PRO A 82 38.93 -28.07 23.82
N VAL A 83 38.31 -28.60 24.89
CA VAL A 83 38.87 -28.45 26.24
C VAL A 83 40.03 -29.40 26.42
N ALA A 84 39.89 -30.66 26.03
CA ALA A 84 40.98 -31.63 26.08
C ALA A 84 42.17 -31.21 25.18
N GLY A 85 41.89 -30.63 24.01
CA GLY A 85 42.91 -30.14 23.10
C GLY A 85 43.72 -28.98 23.64
N GLU A 86 43.07 -27.97 24.23
CA GLU A 86 43.77 -26.82 24.84
C GLU A 86 44.56 -27.24 26.09
N LEU A 87 44.00 -28.12 26.91
CA LEU A 87 44.71 -28.67 28.07
C LEU A 87 45.95 -29.49 27.69
N ALA A 88 45.95 -30.11 26.51
CA ALA A 88 47.11 -30.85 25.99
C ALA A 88 48.22 -29.94 25.44
N MET A 89 47.89 -28.71 25.05
CA MET A 89 48.85 -27.72 24.54
C MET A 89 49.49 -26.85 25.63
N LEU A 90 48.95 -26.87 26.86
CA LEU A 90 49.51 -26.14 27.99
C LEU A 90 50.87 -26.70 28.43
N PRO A 91 51.80 -25.84 28.90
CA PRO A 91 53.04 -26.29 29.52
C PRO A 91 52.78 -27.22 30.71
N ARG A 92 53.67 -28.21 30.94
CA ARG A 92 53.57 -29.14 32.09
C ARG A 92 53.53 -28.45 33.47
N MET A 93 54.04 -27.23 33.55
CA MET A 93 53.99 -26.36 34.73
C MET A 93 53.29 -25.06 34.33
N PHE A 94 51.98 -25.12 34.08
CA PHE A 94 51.21 -23.94 33.74
C PHE A 94 50.90 -23.12 34.99
N THR A 95 50.86 -21.81 34.81
CA THR A 95 50.43 -20.85 35.83
C THR A 95 49.00 -20.38 35.56
N GLU A 96 48.36 -19.75 36.55
CA GLU A 96 47.01 -19.17 36.38
C GLU A 96 46.97 -18.14 35.25
N SER A 97 48.05 -17.37 35.07
CA SER A 97 48.18 -16.40 33.98
C SER A 97 48.22 -17.04 32.59
N ASP A 98 48.74 -18.26 32.45
CA ASP A 98 48.75 -18.96 31.15
C ASP A 98 47.34 -19.40 30.76
N LEU A 99 46.55 -19.83 31.75
CA LEU A 99 45.14 -20.17 31.55
C LEU A 99 44.30 -18.94 31.23
N GLU A 100 44.49 -17.84 31.95
CA GLU A 100 43.79 -16.59 31.66
C GLU A 100 44.09 -16.08 30.24
N ALA A 101 45.35 -16.19 29.78
CA ALA A 101 45.72 -15.79 28.42
C ALA A 101 44.98 -16.62 27.34
N VAL A 102 44.91 -17.94 27.52
CA VAL A 102 44.16 -18.83 26.61
C VAL A 102 42.66 -18.52 26.66
N VAL A 103 42.10 -18.31 27.85
CA VAL A 103 40.68 -17.97 28.00
C VAL A 103 40.36 -16.64 27.33
N GLU A 104 41.20 -15.62 27.50
CA GLU A 104 41.01 -14.31 26.89
C GLU A 104 41.08 -14.40 25.35
N GLU A 105 42.06 -15.13 24.81
CA GLU A 105 42.19 -15.35 23.36
C GLU A 105 40.96 -16.09 22.80
N ARG A 106 40.52 -17.16 23.45
CA ARG A 106 39.38 -17.97 23.02
C ARG A 106 38.05 -17.24 23.20
N SER A 107 37.90 -16.44 24.25
CA SER A 107 36.76 -15.55 24.45
C SER A 107 36.68 -14.50 23.33
N GLY A 108 37.81 -13.90 22.96
CA GLY A 108 37.90 -12.99 21.82
C GLY A 108 37.42 -13.64 20.52
N VAL A 109 37.87 -14.87 20.23
CA VAL A 109 37.40 -15.63 19.05
C VAL A 109 35.89 -15.89 19.13
N LEU A 110 35.36 -16.32 20.28
CA LEU A 110 33.93 -16.56 20.47
C LEU A 110 33.10 -15.31 20.17
N GLU A 111 33.53 -14.14 20.65
CA GLU A 111 32.87 -12.87 20.33
C GLU A 111 32.85 -12.61 18.82
N THR A 112 33.95 -12.88 18.11
CA THR A 112 33.99 -12.72 16.65
C THR A 112 33.02 -13.66 15.92
N VAL A 113 32.92 -14.92 16.35
CA VAL A 113 32.01 -15.91 15.76
C VAL A 113 30.57 -15.52 16.04
N SER A 114 30.25 -15.15 17.29
CA SER A 114 28.93 -14.72 17.70
C SER A 114 28.46 -13.50 16.90
N GLU A 115 29.32 -12.51 16.76
CA GLU A 115 29.03 -11.32 15.96
C GLU A 115 28.77 -11.69 14.49
N ARG A 116 29.64 -12.49 13.85
CA ARG A 116 29.47 -12.91 12.46
C ARG A 116 28.20 -13.73 12.24
N LEU A 117 27.91 -14.65 13.14
CA LEU A 117 26.70 -15.45 13.10
C LEU A 117 25.47 -14.55 13.22
N SER A 118 25.48 -13.61 14.17
CA SER A 118 24.38 -12.66 14.34
C SER A 118 24.16 -11.81 13.09
N GLN A 119 25.23 -11.30 12.47
CA GLN A 119 25.17 -10.52 11.23
C GLN A 119 24.65 -11.38 10.07
N HIS A 120 25.10 -12.63 9.95
CA HIS A 120 24.68 -13.54 8.90
C HIS A 120 23.20 -13.92 9.05
N VAL A 121 22.75 -14.25 10.27
CA VAL A 121 21.35 -14.54 10.57
C VAL A 121 20.48 -13.31 10.31
N LEU A 122 20.91 -12.12 10.75
CA LEU A 122 20.15 -10.89 10.55
C LEU A 122 20.09 -10.49 9.07
N SER A 123 21.17 -10.70 8.30
CA SER A 123 21.21 -10.48 6.86
C SER A 123 20.28 -11.44 6.10
N ASN A 124 20.27 -12.72 6.48
CA ASN A 124 19.36 -13.69 5.86
C ASN A 124 17.91 -13.44 6.27
N TYR A 125 17.67 -13.04 7.52
CA TYR A 125 16.34 -12.66 7.99
C TYR A 125 15.82 -11.42 7.25
N SER A 126 16.65 -10.40 7.03
CA SER A 126 16.24 -9.20 6.28
C SER A 126 15.89 -9.52 4.83
N LYS A 127 16.66 -10.40 4.17
CA LYS A 127 16.33 -10.92 2.83
C LYS A 127 15.03 -11.71 2.83
N PHE A 128 14.82 -12.57 3.84
CA PHE A 128 13.60 -13.34 3.98
C PHE A 128 12.37 -12.43 4.14
N VAL A 129 12.43 -11.44 5.05
CA VAL A 129 11.35 -10.48 5.25
C VAL A 129 11.08 -9.69 3.98
N ALA A 130 12.12 -9.24 3.26
CA ALA A 130 11.96 -8.56 1.98
C ALA A 130 11.23 -9.45 0.95
N GLY A 131 11.63 -10.72 0.83
CA GLY A 131 10.96 -11.68 -0.05
C GLY A 131 9.49 -11.91 0.32
N VAL A 132 9.18 -12.04 1.61
CA VAL A 132 7.80 -12.17 2.09
C VAL A 132 6.98 -10.92 1.77
N THR A 133 7.55 -9.72 1.93
CA THR A 133 6.84 -8.48 1.59
C THR A 133 6.56 -8.35 0.10
N GLU A 134 7.47 -8.82 -0.75
CA GLU A 134 7.31 -8.82 -2.20
C GLU A 134 6.24 -9.83 -2.66
N VAL A 135 6.25 -11.04 -2.10
CA VAL A 135 5.19 -12.03 -2.36
C VAL A 135 3.83 -11.47 -1.96
N ALA A 136 3.74 -10.80 -0.80
CA ALA A 136 2.51 -10.17 -0.35
C ALA A 136 2.07 -9.00 -1.24
N SER A 137 2.98 -8.24 -1.87
CA SER A 137 2.59 -7.23 -2.86
C SER A 137 2.06 -7.86 -4.13
N VAL A 138 2.75 -8.88 -4.66
CA VAL A 138 2.31 -9.59 -5.86
C VAL A 138 0.94 -10.24 -5.66
N GLU A 139 0.66 -10.78 -4.47
CA GLU A 139 -0.66 -11.32 -4.14
C GLU A 139 -1.75 -10.24 -4.21
N ARG A 140 -1.51 -9.04 -3.66
CA ARG A 140 -2.46 -7.93 -3.73
C ARG A 140 -2.71 -7.49 -5.17
N ASP A 141 -1.65 -7.35 -5.96
CA ASP A 141 -1.74 -6.95 -7.36
C ASP A 141 -2.55 -7.98 -8.17
N LEU A 142 -2.35 -9.28 -7.91
CA LEU A 142 -3.11 -10.34 -8.55
C LEU A 142 -4.59 -10.31 -8.16
N GLN A 143 -4.89 -10.05 -6.88
CA GLN A 143 -6.27 -9.90 -6.41
C GLN A 143 -6.95 -8.69 -7.05
N GLU A 144 -6.24 -7.57 -7.22
CA GLU A 144 -6.75 -6.38 -7.89
C GLU A 144 -6.97 -6.63 -9.38
N ALA A 145 -5.99 -7.22 -10.07
CA ALA A 145 -6.10 -7.60 -11.47
C ALA A 145 -7.29 -8.54 -11.71
N TYR A 146 -7.51 -9.52 -10.83
CA TYR A 146 -8.66 -10.42 -10.91
C TYR A 146 -9.99 -9.69 -10.73
N LYS A 147 -10.09 -8.79 -9.75
CA LYS A 147 -11.29 -7.96 -9.55
C LYS A 147 -11.56 -7.10 -10.77
N THR A 148 -10.56 -6.42 -11.29
CA THR A 148 -10.66 -5.59 -12.50
C THR A 148 -11.07 -6.41 -13.72
N ALA A 149 -10.47 -7.58 -13.92
CA ALA A 149 -10.83 -8.47 -15.01
C ALA A 149 -12.28 -8.98 -14.89
N LYS A 150 -12.73 -9.29 -13.67
CA LYS A 150 -14.12 -9.73 -13.42
C LYS A 150 -15.12 -8.60 -13.68
N THR A 151 -14.85 -7.41 -13.17
CA THR A 151 -15.72 -6.24 -13.34
C THR A 151 -15.80 -5.83 -14.80
N SER A 152 -14.66 -5.68 -15.48
CA SER A 152 -14.62 -5.32 -16.90
C SER A 152 -15.34 -6.34 -17.79
N ARG A 153 -15.22 -7.65 -17.51
CA ARG A 153 -16.01 -8.68 -18.21
C ARG A 153 -17.51 -8.49 -18.03
N SER A 154 -17.95 -8.18 -16.81
CA SER A 154 -19.36 -7.92 -16.52
C SER A 154 -19.85 -6.66 -17.23
N GLU A 155 -19.07 -5.58 -17.21
CA GLU A 155 -19.39 -4.32 -17.87
C GLU A 155 -19.49 -4.48 -19.39
N LEU A 156 -18.55 -5.19 -20.01
CA LEU A 156 -18.59 -5.49 -21.44
C LEU A 156 -19.80 -6.34 -21.82
N ALA A 157 -20.18 -7.32 -21.01
CA ALA A 157 -21.38 -8.13 -21.25
C ALA A 157 -22.65 -7.26 -21.20
N ASN A 158 -22.73 -6.34 -20.24
CA ASN A 158 -23.84 -5.40 -20.12
C ASN A 158 -23.89 -4.42 -21.30
N ALA A 159 -22.76 -3.81 -21.65
CA ALA A 159 -22.65 -2.89 -22.78
C ALA A 159 -23.03 -3.59 -24.10
N LEU A 160 -22.63 -4.85 -24.28
CA LEU A 160 -23.01 -5.64 -25.45
C LEU A 160 -24.51 -5.92 -25.49
N ALA A 161 -25.13 -6.24 -24.35
CA ALA A 161 -26.58 -6.43 -24.26
C ALA A 161 -27.34 -5.13 -24.60
N GLU A 162 -26.86 -3.99 -24.12
CA GLU A 162 -27.43 -2.67 -24.40
C GLU A 162 -27.32 -2.31 -25.89
N VAL A 163 -26.14 -2.48 -26.49
CA VAL A 163 -25.92 -2.23 -27.92
C VAL A 163 -26.85 -3.10 -28.77
N ARG A 164 -27.01 -4.40 -28.42
CA ARG A 164 -27.94 -5.29 -29.12
C ARG A 164 -29.39 -4.79 -29.05
N ALA A 165 -29.84 -4.37 -27.86
CA ALA A 165 -31.18 -3.80 -27.69
C ALA A 165 -31.36 -2.52 -28.53
N ASN A 166 -30.38 -1.63 -28.49
CA ASN A 166 -30.39 -0.37 -29.23
C ASN A 166 -30.39 -0.58 -30.76
N MET A 167 -29.68 -1.59 -31.27
CA MET A 167 -29.72 -1.95 -32.69
C MET A 167 -31.12 -2.40 -33.14
N VAL A 168 -31.83 -3.19 -32.32
CA VAL A 168 -33.20 -3.61 -32.61
C VAL A 168 -34.14 -2.41 -32.65
N ILE A 169 -34.03 -1.49 -31.67
CA ILE A 169 -34.84 -0.27 -31.61
C ILE A 169 -34.57 0.61 -32.83
N THR A 170 -33.30 0.81 -33.18
CA THR A 170 -32.92 1.63 -34.34
C THR A 170 -33.43 1.02 -35.64
N ARG A 171 -33.40 -0.30 -35.79
CA ARG A 171 -33.99 -0.99 -36.94
C ARG A 171 -35.49 -0.73 -37.05
N LYS A 172 -36.24 -0.92 -35.94
CA LYS A 172 -37.68 -0.64 -35.90
C LYS A 172 -37.98 0.83 -36.19
N GLN A 173 -37.18 1.74 -35.66
CA GLN A 173 -37.31 3.18 -35.88
C GLN A 173 -37.07 3.55 -37.35
N LYS A 174 -36.06 2.98 -38.01
CA LYS A 174 -35.82 3.18 -39.45
C LYS A 174 -36.98 2.66 -40.29
N GLN A 175 -37.55 1.51 -39.94
CA GLN A 175 -38.72 0.97 -40.64
C GLN A 175 -39.94 1.88 -40.47
N LYS A 176 -40.21 2.34 -39.25
CA LYS A 176 -41.28 3.30 -38.96
C LYS A 176 -41.11 4.59 -39.77
N GLN A 177 -39.92 5.19 -39.76
CA GLN A 177 -39.62 6.39 -40.54
C GLN A 177 -39.80 6.17 -42.05
N GLY A 178 -39.45 5.01 -42.58
CA GLY A 178 -39.68 4.66 -43.98
C GLY A 178 -41.18 4.61 -44.33
N LEU A 179 -41.99 3.98 -43.47
CA LEU A 179 -43.44 3.92 -43.63
C LEU A 179 -44.09 5.31 -43.51
N GLU A 180 -43.66 6.13 -42.56
CA GLU A 180 -44.14 7.51 -42.39
C GLU A 180 -43.85 8.37 -43.62
N ARG A 181 -42.64 8.24 -44.21
CA ARG A 181 -42.31 8.93 -45.47
C ARG A 181 -43.23 8.50 -46.61
N MET A 182 -43.46 7.20 -46.77
CA MET A 182 -44.35 6.68 -47.80
C MET A 182 -45.80 7.15 -47.60
N LEU A 183 -46.30 7.13 -46.36
CA LEU A 183 -47.62 7.69 -46.03
C LEU A 183 -47.71 9.16 -46.41
N GLY A 184 -46.70 9.97 -46.07
CA GLY A 184 -46.63 11.38 -46.45
C GLY A 184 -46.70 11.58 -47.98
N THR A 185 -45.98 10.78 -48.75
CA THR A 185 -46.06 10.86 -50.23
C THR A 185 -47.43 10.48 -50.77
N LEU A 186 -48.09 9.46 -50.18
CA LEU A 186 -49.44 9.07 -50.60
C LEU A 186 -50.49 10.14 -50.25
N GLN A 187 -50.34 10.82 -49.12
CA GLN A 187 -51.18 11.97 -48.76
C GLN A 187 -51.03 13.11 -49.76
N GLN A 188 -49.79 13.47 -50.12
CA GLN A 188 -49.53 14.50 -51.14
C GLN A 188 -50.14 14.13 -52.49
N LEU A 189 -50.03 12.86 -52.92
CA LEU A 189 -50.64 12.39 -54.15
C LEU A 189 -52.18 12.44 -54.10
N ARG A 190 -52.78 12.09 -52.97
CA ARG A 190 -54.23 12.19 -52.76
C ARG A 190 -54.72 13.63 -52.81
N GLU A 191 -54.01 14.54 -52.16
CA GLU A 191 -54.31 15.99 -52.19
C GLU A 191 -54.20 16.53 -53.62
N ALA A 192 -53.14 16.19 -54.35
CA ALA A 192 -52.99 16.56 -55.76
C ALA A 192 -54.10 15.99 -56.65
N ALA A 193 -54.49 14.72 -56.45
CA ALA A 193 -55.59 14.11 -57.18
C ALA A 193 -56.94 14.79 -56.90
N HIS A 194 -57.21 15.11 -55.63
CA HIS A 194 -58.41 15.85 -55.25
C HIS A 194 -58.45 17.25 -55.87
N LEU A 195 -57.32 17.96 -55.89
CA LEU A 195 -57.20 19.26 -56.58
C LEU A 195 -57.42 19.12 -58.09
N HIS A 196 -56.85 18.09 -58.71
CA HIS A 196 -57.04 17.82 -60.14
C HIS A 196 -58.51 17.54 -60.48
N ASP A 197 -59.20 16.72 -59.69
CA ASP A 197 -60.63 16.42 -59.91
C ASP A 197 -61.51 17.65 -59.63
N ALA A 198 -61.19 18.45 -58.61
CA ALA A 198 -61.87 19.72 -58.36
C ALA A 198 -61.72 20.70 -59.53
N LEU A 199 -60.54 20.77 -60.17
CA LEU A 199 -60.33 21.57 -61.38
C LEU A 199 -61.09 21.00 -62.58
N ARG A 200 -61.12 19.67 -62.74
CA ARG A 200 -61.80 19.00 -63.85
C ARG A 200 -63.33 19.11 -63.79
N HIS A 201 -63.91 19.10 -62.60
CA HIS A 201 -65.35 19.24 -62.39
C HIS A 201 -65.80 20.69 -62.11
N GLY A 202 -64.87 21.56 -61.73
CA GLY A 202 -65.11 22.98 -61.43
C GLY A 202 -64.96 23.94 -62.60
N THR A 203 -64.64 23.46 -63.80
CA THR A 203 -64.71 24.27 -65.03
C THR A 203 -66.11 24.17 -65.64
N PRO A 204 -67.04 25.13 -65.40
CA PRO A 204 -68.11 25.36 -66.34
C PRO A 204 -67.49 25.82 -67.66
N LEU A 205 -67.96 25.22 -68.74
CA LEU A 205 -67.76 25.58 -70.14
C LEU A 205 -67.54 27.09 -70.33
N LEU A 206 -66.31 27.50 -70.61
CA LEU A 206 -66.02 28.65 -71.46
C LEU A 206 -65.61 28.10 -72.82
N THR A 207 -66.62 27.64 -73.56
CA THR A 207 -66.57 27.48 -75.00
C THR A 207 -67.82 28.13 -75.57
N CYS A 208 -67.57 29.18 -76.37
CA CYS A 208 -68.48 29.97 -77.21
C CYS A 208 -69.29 31.06 -76.51
#